data_AF-A0A6J7ZN41-F1
#
_entry.id   AF-A0A6J7ZN41-F1
#
_cell.length_a   1.000
_cell.length_b   1.000
_cell.length_c   1.000
_cell.angle_alpha   90.00
_cell.angle_beta   90.00
_cell.angle_gamma   90.00
#
_symmetry.space_group_name_H-M   'P 1'
#
loop_
_entity.id
_entity.type
_entity.pdbx_description
1 polymer ?
#
loop_
_entity_poly.entity_id
_entity_poly.type
_entity_poly.pdbx_seq_one_letter_code
_entity_poly.pdbx_strand_id
1 'polypeptide(L)'
;MLVFFIHGVATRDACYSSNLQQLIKTEFSHREEKNPHFYASFWGSALTDMGKIWNGIDEDLAAVKKKYPKIASEEIFRYRTFREGLFSQFLGDFFTYMNPDKGREIRKTIAQQLYNFIKENPNDSELHIVAHSLGTVILWDILFSDRFSAKDPALSIRAMIRELENQTDVKLKNQVNLKSITLMGSPILLINMMLDVRPEKVNQFAHSYSSEQPLRWLNLIHASDLIAYPLKASLHLAENSCLKFTDEYLLEDVNLAEKTARSLGQPDLAMVLGSSDAHSNYWNCSQTARLITNNILNQQKVIFQNFLKTVIHHLSQVKGMTPISQVMGIQRNYNNYNISKADLYLKFPDKSGKIYLFVNAINVHHVYVLDSDDQLQFGGYVGWIDQEGLIKKLELIKGLMINR
;
A
#
# COMPACT_ATOMS: atom_id res chain seq x y z
N MET A 1 -3.72 15.19 -14.94
CA MET A 1 -3.14 13.84 -14.98
C MET A 1 -4.22 12.80 -14.74
N LEU A 2 -4.02 11.59 -15.26
CA LEU A 2 -4.98 10.47 -15.25
C LEU A 2 -4.52 9.39 -14.28
N VAL A 3 -5.40 8.95 -13.37
CA VAL A 3 -5.14 7.85 -12.44
C VAL A 3 -6.15 6.73 -12.68
N PHE A 4 -5.65 5.60 -13.19
CA PHE A 4 -6.46 4.45 -13.58
C PHE A 4 -6.28 3.29 -12.59
N PHE A 5 -7.36 2.89 -11.93
CA PHE A 5 -7.36 1.77 -11.00
C PHE A 5 -7.71 0.45 -11.69
N ILE A 6 -6.97 -0.60 -11.34
CA ILE A 6 -7.27 -1.98 -11.76
C ILE A 6 -7.37 -2.85 -10.50
N HIS A 7 -8.57 -3.31 -10.19
CA HIS A 7 -8.77 -4.28 -9.11
C HIS A 7 -8.80 -5.72 -9.64
N GLY A 8 -8.49 -6.65 -8.75
CA GLY A 8 -8.24 -8.04 -9.07
C GLY A 8 -9.35 -9.02 -8.77
N VAL A 9 -10.00 -8.91 -7.62
CA VAL A 9 -11.02 -9.88 -7.23
C VAL A 9 -12.34 -9.44 -7.86
N ALA A 10 -13.29 -10.36 -7.99
CA ALA A 10 -14.70 -10.13 -8.28
C ALA A 10 -15.35 -9.18 -7.27
N THR A 11 -14.88 -7.94 -7.19
CA THR A 11 -15.60 -6.90 -6.49
C THR A 11 -16.95 -6.78 -7.20
N ARG A 12 -18.03 -7.02 -6.47
CA ARG A 12 -19.38 -6.73 -6.94
C ARG A 12 -19.67 -5.24 -6.84
N ASP A 13 -18.81 -4.51 -6.14
CA ASP A 13 -18.90 -3.07 -5.96
C ASP A 13 -18.00 -2.36 -6.98
N ALA A 14 -18.62 -1.61 -7.90
CA ALA A 14 -17.92 -0.74 -8.84
C ALA A 14 -17.23 0.46 -8.13
N CYS A 15 -17.63 0.77 -6.90
CA CYS A 15 -17.10 1.85 -6.08
C CYS A 15 -15.95 1.41 -5.15
N TYR A 16 -15.33 0.24 -5.38
CA TYR A 16 -14.29 -0.33 -4.50
C TYR A 16 -13.13 0.62 -4.16
N SER A 17 -12.80 1.56 -5.06
CA SER A 17 -11.67 2.48 -4.89
C SER A 17 -12.08 3.87 -4.39
N SER A 18 -13.38 4.14 -4.21
CA SER A 18 -13.90 5.48 -3.93
C SER A 18 -13.28 6.10 -2.67
N ASN A 19 -13.09 5.32 -1.61
CA ASN A 19 -12.48 5.85 -0.38
C ASN A 19 -10.99 6.21 -0.60
N LEU A 20 -10.22 5.33 -1.25
CA LEU A 20 -8.82 5.61 -1.56
C LEU A 20 -8.66 6.82 -2.50
N GLN A 21 -9.53 6.94 -3.50
CA GLN A 21 -9.57 8.12 -4.36
C GLN A 21 -9.80 9.39 -3.55
N GLN A 22 -10.72 9.37 -2.58
CA GLN A 22 -10.99 10.51 -1.73
C GLN A 22 -9.77 10.85 -0.85
N LEU A 23 -9.12 9.85 -0.25
CA LEU A 23 -7.90 10.06 0.54
C LEU A 23 -6.76 10.64 -0.32
N ILE A 24 -6.59 10.17 -1.56
CA ILE A 24 -5.60 10.73 -2.49
C ILE A 24 -5.96 12.18 -2.85
N LYS A 25 -7.23 12.51 -3.13
CA LYS A 25 -7.67 13.90 -3.37
C LYS A 25 -7.37 14.81 -2.18
N THR A 26 -7.59 14.31 -0.97
CA THR A 26 -7.25 15.04 0.26
C THR A 26 -5.74 15.29 0.34
N GLU A 27 -4.90 14.29 0.04
CA GLU A 27 -3.44 14.45 -0.01
C GLU A 27 -2.99 15.45 -1.09
N PHE A 28 -3.61 15.47 -2.27
CA PHE A 28 -3.34 16.47 -3.31
C PHE A 28 -3.74 17.88 -2.86
N SER A 29 -4.94 18.03 -2.31
CA SER A 29 -5.46 19.32 -1.84
C SER A 29 -4.60 19.89 -0.72
N HIS A 30 -4.12 19.06 0.21
CA HIS A 30 -3.19 19.48 1.27
C HIS A 30 -1.83 19.96 0.74
N ARG A 31 -1.46 19.60 -0.49
CA ARG A 31 -0.19 19.98 -1.14
C ARG A 31 -0.38 21.09 -2.17
N GLU A 32 -1.58 21.64 -2.27
CA GLU A 32 -1.95 22.67 -3.27
C GLU A 32 -1.78 22.18 -4.72
N GLU A 33 -1.86 20.86 -4.93
CA GLU A 33 -1.74 20.25 -6.25
C GLU A 33 -3.11 20.11 -6.92
N LYS A 34 -3.14 20.18 -8.25
CA LYS A 34 -4.37 19.97 -9.02
C LYS A 34 -4.82 18.51 -8.87
N ASN A 35 -6.05 18.30 -8.42
CA ASN A 35 -6.63 16.96 -8.30
C ASN A 35 -6.58 16.20 -9.64
N PRO A 36 -6.16 14.93 -9.64
CA PRO A 36 -6.14 14.13 -10.84
C PRO A 36 -7.55 13.65 -11.20
N HIS A 37 -7.71 13.25 -12.46
CA HIS A 37 -8.89 12.52 -12.91
C HIS A 37 -8.72 11.05 -12.51
N PHE A 38 -9.78 10.44 -11.98
CA PHE A 38 -9.75 9.05 -11.54
C PHE A 38 -10.72 8.21 -12.36
N TYR A 39 -10.32 6.97 -12.64
CA TYR A 39 -11.22 5.97 -13.18
C TYR A 39 -10.96 4.61 -12.51
N ALA A 40 -12.02 3.96 -12.05
CA ALA A 40 -11.96 2.63 -11.47
C ALA A 40 -12.40 1.59 -12.49
N SER A 41 -11.46 0.81 -13.03
CA SER A 41 -11.80 -0.26 -13.96
C SER A 41 -12.62 -1.33 -13.25
N PHE A 42 -13.75 -1.69 -13.83
CA PHE A 42 -14.67 -2.68 -13.31
C PHE A 42 -14.98 -3.71 -14.39
N TRP A 43 -14.73 -4.97 -14.07
CA TRP A 43 -14.92 -6.10 -14.98
C TRP A 43 -15.53 -7.32 -14.28
N GLY A 44 -16.02 -7.15 -13.04
CA GLY A 44 -16.57 -8.23 -12.22
C GLY A 44 -17.77 -8.95 -12.84
N SER A 45 -18.45 -8.34 -13.82
CA SER A 45 -19.52 -8.96 -14.60
C SER A 45 -19.07 -10.06 -15.57
N ALA A 46 -17.77 -10.13 -15.89
CA ALA A 46 -17.22 -11.15 -16.79
C ALA A 46 -17.04 -12.53 -16.12
N LEU A 47 -17.12 -12.58 -14.78
CA LEU A 47 -16.84 -13.75 -13.97
C LEU A 47 -18.07 -14.67 -13.83
N THR A 48 -17.81 -15.98 -13.80
CA THR A 48 -18.82 -17.02 -13.60
C THR A 48 -19.02 -17.34 -12.12
N ASP A 49 -20.19 -17.91 -11.83
CA ASP A 49 -20.76 -18.14 -10.51
C ASP A 49 -19.92 -19.09 -9.61
N MET A 50 -18.99 -18.53 -8.85
CA MET A 50 -18.26 -19.23 -7.77
C MET A 50 -19.19 -19.82 -6.71
N GLY A 51 -20.45 -19.37 -6.64
CA GLY A 51 -21.49 -19.98 -5.84
C GLY A 51 -21.68 -21.47 -6.17
N LYS A 52 -21.41 -21.89 -7.41
CA LYS A 52 -21.52 -23.31 -7.81
C LYS A 52 -20.56 -24.24 -7.06
N ILE A 53 -19.33 -23.78 -6.79
CA ILE A 53 -18.34 -24.59 -6.04
C ILE A 53 -18.82 -24.76 -4.60
N TRP A 54 -19.22 -23.65 -3.97
CA TRP A 54 -19.66 -23.67 -2.57
C TRP A 54 -20.99 -24.37 -2.37
N ASN A 55 -21.92 -24.28 -3.33
CA ASN A 55 -23.17 -25.05 -3.31
C ASN A 55 -22.88 -26.56 -3.29
N GLY A 56 -21.96 -27.04 -4.13
CA GLY A 56 -21.56 -28.46 -4.14
C GLY A 56 -20.89 -28.88 -2.82
N ILE A 57 -20.01 -28.04 -2.28
CA ILE A 57 -19.39 -28.30 -0.97
C ILE A 57 -20.45 -28.34 0.14
N ASP A 58 -21.43 -27.43 0.13
CA ASP A 58 -22.51 -27.40 1.12
C ASP A 58 -23.44 -28.61 1.02
N GLU A 59 -23.74 -29.07 -0.20
CA GLU A 59 -24.48 -30.32 -0.43
C GLU A 59 -23.75 -31.53 0.17
N ASP A 60 -22.44 -31.65 -0.09
CA ASP A 60 -21.61 -32.73 0.45
C ASP A 60 -21.49 -32.66 1.98
N LEU A 61 -21.25 -31.46 2.54
CA LEU A 61 -21.19 -31.26 3.99
C LEU A 61 -22.52 -31.60 4.67
N ALA A 62 -23.65 -31.26 4.04
CA ALA A 62 -24.97 -31.65 4.52
C ALA A 62 -25.16 -33.18 4.51
N ALA A 63 -24.66 -33.87 3.48
CA ALA A 63 -24.69 -35.34 3.41
C ALA A 63 -23.82 -35.99 4.50
N VAL A 64 -22.61 -35.45 4.76
CA VAL A 64 -21.74 -35.94 5.85
C VAL A 64 -22.38 -35.72 7.23
N LYS A 65 -22.99 -34.55 7.47
CA LYS A 65 -23.68 -34.25 8.74
C LYS A 65 -24.86 -35.19 8.99
N LYS A 66 -25.60 -35.58 7.95
CA LYS A 66 -26.65 -36.61 8.06
C LYS A 66 -26.09 -37.97 8.46
N LYS A 67 -24.91 -38.35 7.94
CA LYS A 67 -24.25 -39.62 8.24
C LYS A 67 -23.60 -39.64 9.63
N TYR A 68 -23.08 -38.51 10.09
CA TYR A 68 -22.38 -38.37 11.37
C TYR A 68 -22.90 -37.17 12.19
N PRO A 69 -24.08 -37.28 12.81
CA PRO A 69 -24.76 -36.14 13.45
C PRO A 69 -24.06 -35.60 14.70
N LYS A 70 -23.10 -36.34 15.27
CA LYS A 70 -22.37 -35.96 16.49
C LYS A 70 -21.11 -35.12 16.22
N ILE A 71 -20.65 -35.02 14.97
CA ILE A 71 -19.45 -34.24 14.63
C ILE A 71 -19.88 -32.79 14.38
N ALA A 72 -19.19 -31.85 15.03
CA ALA A 72 -19.43 -30.42 14.83
C ALA A 72 -19.11 -30.02 13.38
N SER A 73 -19.91 -29.14 12.79
CA SER A 73 -19.74 -28.73 11.38
C SER A 73 -18.38 -28.06 11.13
N GLU A 74 -17.84 -27.37 12.14
CA GLU A 74 -16.52 -26.75 12.13
C GLU A 74 -15.37 -27.77 12.14
N GLU A 75 -15.61 -28.98 12.65
CA GLU A 75 -14.63 -30.07 12.65
C GLU A 75 -14.59 -30.82 11.32
N ILE A 76 -15.73 -30.90 10.61
CA ILE A 76 -15.85 -31.56 9.30
C ILE A 76 -15.06 -30.78 8.24
N PHE A 77 -15.11 -29.45 8.28
CA PHE A 77 -14.45 -28.59 7.30
C PHE A 77 -13.71 -27.42 7.98
N ARG A 78 -12.57 -27.75 8.58
CA ARG A 78 -11.74 -26.78 9.32
C ARG A 78 -11.27 -25.64 8.42
N TYR A 79 -11.20 -24.44 9.00
CA TYR A 79 -10.78 -23.20 8.34
C TYR A 79 -11.66 -22.82 7.14
N ARG A 80 -12.95 -23.20 7.18
CA ARG A 80 -13.93 -22.90 6.13
C ARG A 80 -13.87 -21.43 5.68
N THR A 81 -13.94 -20.49 6.62
CA THR A 81 -13.90 -19.04 6.33
C THR A 81 -12.64 -18.62 5.56
N PHE A 82 -11.47 -19.18 5.92
CA PHE A 82 -10.21 -18.90 5.24
C PHE A 82 -10.17 -19.51 3.82
N ARG A 83 -10.73 -20.72 3.66
CA ARG A 83 -10.85 -21.40 2.35
C ARG A 83 -11.83 -20.67 1.44
N GLU A 84 -13.01 -20.31 1.96
CA GLU A 84 -14.05 -19.55 1.28
C GLU A 84 -13.60 -18.16 0.86
N GLY A 85 -12.89 -17.46 1.75
CA GLY A 85 -12.40 -16.12 1.50
C GLY A 85 -11.17 -16.12 0.59
N LEU A 86 -10.01 -15.86 1.18
CA LEU A 86 -8.78 -15.53 0.45
C LEU A 86 -8.40 -16.57 -0.60
N PHE A 87 -8.49 -17.87 -0.29
CA PHE A 87 -8.03 -18.92 -1.21
C PHE A 87 -8.98 -19.12 -2.40
N SER A 88 -10.25 -19.42 -2.14
CA SER A 88 -11.18 -19.75 -3.23
C SER A 88 -11.54 -18.54 -4.07
N GLN A 89 -11.76 -17.36 -3.50
CA GLN A 89 -12.10 -16.17 -4.30
C GLN A 89 -10.91 -15.74 -5.17
N PHE A 90 -9.72 -15.59 -4.60
CA PHE A 90 -8.55 -15.17 -5.37
C PHE A 90 -8.17 -16.18 -6.46
N LEU A 91 -8.04 -17.47 -6.12
CA LEU A 91 -7.64 -18.49 -7.10
C LEU A 91 -8.71 -18.74 -8.15
N GLY A 92 -9.99 -18.73 -7.76
CA GLY A 92 -11.08 -18.89 -8.72
C GLY A 92 -11.12 -17.76 -9.74
N ASP A 93 -10.95 -16.51 -9.30
CA ASP A 93 -10.87 -15.36 -10.18
C ASP A 93 -9.62 -15.41 -11.07
N PHE A 94 -8.49 -15.84 -10.52
CA PHE A 94 -7.26 -16.06 -11.29
C PHE A 94 -7.47 -17.11 -12.38
N PHE A 95 -8.03 -18.28 -12.07
CA PHE A 95 -8.31 -19.31 -13.08
C PHE A 95 -9.31 -18.81 -14.13
N THR A 96 -10.28 -18.00 -13.72
CA THR A 96 -11.22 -17.40 -14.66
C THR A 96 -10.51 -16.41 -15.59
N TYR A 97 -9.57 -15.61 -15.09
CA TYR A 97 -8.74 -14.74 -15.94
C TYR A 97 -7.82 -15.53 -16.88
N MET A 98 -7.28 -16.67 -16.42
CA MET A 98 -6.39 -17.51 -17.22
C MET A 98 -7.12 -18.29 -18.31
N ASN A 99 -8.43 -18.48 -18.19
CA ASN A 99 -9.25 -18.99 -19.28
C ASN A 99 -9.14 -18.05 -20.51
N PRO A 100 -8.81 -18.55 -21.72
CA PRO A 100 -8.55 -17.71 -22.88
C PRO A 100 -9.70 -16.75 -23.24
N ASP A 101 -10.94 -17.24 -23.23
CA ASP A 101 -12.11 -16.46 -23.64
C ASP A 101 -12.48 -15.42 -22.57
N LYS A 102 -12.56 -15.87 -21.31
CA LYS A 102 -12.92 -15.01 -20.19
C LYS A 102 -11.86 -13.95 -19.92
N GLY A 103 -10.58 -14.33 -19.91
CA GLY A 103 -9.46 -13.41 -19.83
C GLY A 103 -9.47 -12.37 -20.95
N ARG A 104 -9.77 -12.79 -22.19
CA ARG A 104 -9.89 -11.87 -23.32
C ARG A 104 -11.02 -10.86 -23.14
N GLU A 105 -12.20 -11.27 -22.68
CA GLU A 105 -13.31 -10.34 -22.41
C GLU A 105 -13.02 -9.38 -21.23
N ILE A 106 -12.29 -9.84 -20.20
CA ILE A 106 -11.80 -8.97 -19.11
C ILE A 106 -10.86 -7.90 -19.69
N ARG A 107 -9.85 -8.30 -20.47
CA ARG A 107 -8.91 -7.36 -21.10
C ARG A 107 -9.60 -6.41 -22.07
N LYS A 108 -10.63 -6.87 -22.79
CA LYS A 108 -11.48 -6.04 -23.66
C LYS A 108 -12.20 -4.95 -22.89
N THR A 109 -12.80 -5.31 -21.74
CA THR A 109 -13.47 -4.36 -20.85
C THR A 109 -12.48 -3.32 -20.33
N ILE A 110 -11.32 -3.74 -19.81
CA ILE A 110 -10.26 -2.84 -19.34
C ILE A 110 -9.79 -1.91 -20.47
N ALA A 111 -9.55 -2.44 -21.67
CA ALA A 111 -9.12 -1.67 -22.83
C ALA A 111 -10.14 -0.60 -23.21
N GLN A 112 -11.43 -0.95 -23.27
CA GLN A 112 -12.50 -0.01 -23.61
C GLN A 112 -12.63 1.10 -22.56
N GLN A 113 -12.53 0.75 -21.28
CA GLN A 113 -12.62 1.69 -20.17
C GLN A 113 -11.44 2.67 -20.16
N LEU A 114 -10.22 2.17 -20.34
CA LEU A 114 -9.03 3.01 -20.44
C LEU A 114 -9.10 3.94 -21.66
N TYR A 115 -9.52 3.42 -22.82
CA TYR A 115 -9.69 4.23 -24.03
C TYR A 115 -10.69 5.37 -23.83
N ASN A 116 -11.86 5.08 -23.26
CA ASN A 116 -12.87 6.10 -22.98
C ASN A 116 -12.33 7.15 -22.01
N PHE A 117 -11.66 6.72 -20.94
CA PHE A 117 -11.08 7.61 -19.94
C PHE A 117 -10.04 8.57 -20.53
N ILE A 118 -9.16 8.08 -21.41
CA ILE A 118 -8.19 8.92 -22.14
C ILE A 118 -8.91 9.89 -23.07
N LYS A 119 -9.91 9.41 -23.82
CA LYS A 119 -10.66 10.22 -24.78
C LYS A 119 -11.46 11.35 -24.12
N GLU A 120 -12.03 11.09 -22.95
CA GLU A 120 -12.82 12.07 -22.18
C GLU A 120 -11.94 13.17 -21.55
N ASN A 121 -10.63 12.94 -21.43
CA ASN A 121 -9.68 13.85 -20.79
C ASN A 121 -8.52 14.20 -21.75
N PRO A 122 -8.78 14.79 -22.93
CA PRO A 122 -7.78 14.93 -24.00
C PRO A 122 -6.61 15.88 -23.67
N ASN A 123 -6.77 16.73 -22.65
CA ASN A 123 -5.74 17.67 -22.21
C ASN A 123 -4.72 17.04 -21.24
N ASP A 124 -4.98 15.83 -20.76
CA ASP A 124 -4.08 15.11 -19.85
C ASP A 124 -3.38 13.97 -20.59
N SER A 125 -2.05 14.00 -20.58
CA SER A 125 -1.21 12.99 -21.26
C SER A 125 -0.48 12.07 -20.29
N GLU A 126 -0.54 12.33 -18.98
CA GLU A 126 0.15 11.55 -17.97
C GLU A 126 -0.78 10.50 -17.38
N LEU A 127 -0.39 9.22 -17.49
CA LEU A 127 -1.11 8.09 -16.92
C LEU A 127 -0.36 7.55 -15.70
N HIS A 128 -1.10 7.32 -14.63
CA HIS A 128 -0.66 6.63 -13.44
C HIS A 128 -1.59 5.43 -13.19
N ILE A 129 -1.03 4.24 -13.04
CA ILE A 129 -1.82 3.03 -12.81
C ILE A 129 -1.70 2.62 -11.34
N VAL A 130 -2.83 2.35 -10.69
CA VAL A 130 -2.87 1.78 -9.34
C VAL A 130 -3.59 0.43 -9.41
N ALA A 131 -2.86 -0.64 -9.14
CA ALA A 131 -3.38 -1.99 -9.25
C ALA A 131 -3.39 -2.70 -7.89
N HIS A 132 -4.36 -3.58 -7.66
CA HIS A 132 -4.54 -4.27 -6.40
C HIS A 132 -4.82 -5.76 -6.59
N SER A 133 -4.22 -6.62 -5.75
CA SER A 133 -4.47 -8.07 -5.76
C SER A 133 -4.25 -8.68 -7.15
N LEU A 134 -5.17 -9.52 -7.65
CA LEU A 134 -5.18 -10.05 -9.02
C LEU A 134 -5.12 -8.95 -10.11
N GLY A 135 -5.47 -7.70 -9.81
CA GLY A 135 -5.36 -6.58 -10.75
C GLY A 135 -3.90 -6.26 -11.05
N THR A 136 -3.00 -6.51 -10.08
CA THR A 136 -1.55 -6.40 -10.28
C THR A 136 -1.04 -7.47 -11.25
N VAL A 137 -1.59 -8.68 -11.19
CA VAL A 137 -1.28 -9.79 -12.09
C VAL A 137 -1.84 -9.55 -13.49
N ILE A 138 -3.08 -9.04 -13.59
CA ILE A 138 -3.68 -8.68 -14.88
C ILE A 138 -2.84 -7.60 -15.56
N LEU A 139 -2.44 -6.56 -14.81
CA LEU A 139 -1.55 -5.53 -15.32
C LEU A 139 -0.20 -6.13 -15.77
N TRP A 140 0.42 -6.97 -14.93
CA TRP A 140 1.68 -7.64 -15.23
C TRP A 140 1.61 -8.48 -16.52
N ASP A 141 0.58 -9.32 -16.64
CA ASP A 141 0.35 -10.14 -17.83
C ASP A 141 0.12 -9.26 -19.08
N ILE A 142 -0.75 -8.23 -18.97
CA ILE A 142 -0.96 -7.27 -20.07
C ILE A 142 0.33 -6.59 -20.48
N LEU A 143 1.20 -6.17 -19.55
CA LEU A 143 2.40 -5.42 -19.90
C LEU A 143 3.51 -6.30 -20.49
N PHE A 144 3.68 -7.53 -20.02
CA PHE A 144 4.92 -8.28 -20.31
C PHE A 144 4.76 -9.65 -20.95
N SER A 145 3.55 -10.22 -20.95
CA SER A 145 3.32 -11.57 -21.46
C SER A 145 3.34 -11.62 -22.99
N ASP A 146 4.00 -12.62 -23.56
CA ASP A 146 4.05 -12.83 -25.02
C ASP A 146 2.93 -13.77 -25.51
N ARG A 147 2.06 -14.25 -24.61
CA ARG A 147 1.03 -15.26 -24.93
C ARG A 147 -0.12 -14.76 -25.79
N PHE A 148 -0.19 -13.46 -26.06
CA PHE A 148 -1.34 -12.84 -26.72
C PHE A 148 -1.27 -12.94 -28.24
N SER A 149 -2.39 -13.30 -28.86
CA SER A 149 -2.55 -13.18 -30.31
C SER A 149 -2.59 -11.71 -30.77
N ALA A 150 -2.32 -11.46 -32.05
CA ALA A 150 -2.36 -10.12 -32.65
C ALA A 150 -3.71 -9.38 -32.50
N LYS A 151 -4.81 -10.11 -32.21
CA LYS A 151 -6.16 -9.55 -32.02
C LYS A 151 -6.59 -9.47 -30.55
N ASP A 152 -5.66 -9.70 -29.63
CA ASP A 152 -5.96 -9.63 -28.20
C ASP A 152 -6.05 -8.18 -27.72
N PRO A 153 -7.07 -7.81 -26.91
CA PRO A 153 -7.20 -6.48 -26.34
C PRO A 153 -6.01 -6.02 -25.48
N ALA A 154 -5.17 -6.93 -24.97
CA ALA A 154 -3.92 -6.58 -24.30
C ALA A 154 -3.05 -5.67 -25.16
N LEU A 155 -2.96 -5.96 -26.46
CA LEU A 155 -2.13 -5.20 -27.40
C LEU A 155 -2.70 -3.80 -27.66
N SER A 156 -4.02 -3.62 -27.54
CA SER A 156 -4.65 -2.29 -27.58
C SER A 156 -4.32 -1.47 -26.34
N ILE A 157 -4.23 -2.10 -25.16
CA ILE A 157 -3.79 -1.42 -23.93
C ILE A 157 -2.34 -0.97 -24.07
N ARG A 158 -1.46 -1.85 -24.57
CA ARG A 158 -0.07 -1.50 -24.90
C ARG A 158 0.01 -0.32 -25.87
N ALA A 159 -0.79 -0.33 -26.95
CA ALA A 159 -0.79 0.74 -27.94
C ALA A 159 -1.22 2.12 -27.40
N MET A 160 -2.03 2.16 -26.33
CA MET A 160 -2.42 3.41 -25.67
C MET A 160 -1.29 4.00 -24.81
N ILE A 161 -0.33 3.17 -24.39
CA ILE A 161 0.85 3.60 -23.63
C ILE A 161 1.97 3.88 -24.63
N ARG A 162 2.40 5.14 -24.72
CA ARG A 162 3.38 5.59 -25.72
C ARG A 162 4.66 4.75 -25.68
N GLU A 163 5.13 4.44 -24.48
CA GLU A 163 6.35 3.68 -24.23
C GLU A 163 6.29 2.20 -24.70
N LEU A 164 5.09 1.70 -25.03
CA LEU A 164 4.85 0.34 -25.51
C LEU A 164 4.36 0.27 -26.96
N GLU A 165 4.22 1.40 -27.65
CA GLU A 165 3.66 1.46 -29.00
C GLU A 165 4.42 0.58 -30.00
N ASN A 166 5.76 0.52 -29.90
CA ASN A 166 6.59 -0.26 -30.82
C ASN A 166 6.51 -1.77 -30.59
N GLN A 167 5.79 -2.23 -29.56
CA GLN A 167 5.59 -3.65 -29.26
C GLN A 167 4.30 -4.20 -29.89
N THR A 168 3.59 -3.41 -30.69
CA THR A 168 2.31 -3.78 -31.28
C THR A 168 2.13 -3.11 -32.65
N ASP A 169 1.46 -3.81 -33.56
CA ASP A 169 1.08 -3.26 -34.87
C ASP A 169 -0.12 -2.31 -34.79
N VAL A 170 -0.75 -2.20 -33.61
CA VAL A 170 -1.89 -1.32 -33.37
C VAL A 170 -1.42 0.12 -33.20
N LYS A 171 -1.79 1.00 -34.13
CA LYS A 171 -1.50 2.45 -34.08
C LYS A 171 -2.72 3.24 -33.62
N LEU A 172 -2.59 3.97 -32.51
CA LEU A 172 -3.66 4.80 -31.93
C LEU A 172 -3.28 6.29 -31.95
N LYS A 173 -4.25 7.16 -32.24
CA LYS A 173 -4.05 8.62 -32.25
C LYS A 173 -3.89 9.21 -30.85
N ASN A 174 -4.60 8.65 -29.86
CA ASN A 174 -4.60 9.13 -28.49
C ASN A 174 -3.73 8.21 -27.65
N GLN A 175 -2.55 8.70 -27.27
CA GLN A 175 -1.60 7.99 -26.43
C GLN A 175 -1.29 8.79 -25.18
N VAL A 176 -0.99 8.06 -24.11
CA VAL A 176 -0.59 8.61 -22.81
C VAL A 176 0.79 8.09 -22.44
N ASN A 177 1.51 8.90 -21.67
CA ASN A 177 2.82 8.55 -21.13
C ASN A 177 2.60 7.90 -19.77
N LEU A 178 3.04 6.66 -19.58
CA LEU A 178 2.92 6.01 -18.27
C LEU A 178 3.99 6.55 -17.33
N LYS A 179 3.58 7.35 -16.32
CA LYS A 179 4.50 8.03 -15.40
C LYS A 179 4.76 7.26 -14.12
N SER A 180 3.78 6.51 -13.63
CA SER A 180 3.99 5.64 -12.48
C SER A 180 3.05 4.43 -12.42
N ILE A 181 3.52 3.37 -11.77
CA ILE A 181 2.74 2.20 -11.37
C ILE A 181 2.77 2.11 -9.85
N THR A 182 1.62 1.87 -9.21
CA THR A 182 1.55 1.44 -7.82
C THR A 182 0.83 0.11 -7.73
N LEU A 183 1.46 -0.86 -7.08
CA LEU A 183 0.86 -2.16 -6.78
C LEU A 183 0.52 -2.23 -5.29
N MET A 184 -0.57 -2.91 -4.97
CA MET A 184 -1.04 -3.13 -3.60
C MET A 184 -1.42 -4.60 -3.46
N GLY A 185 -0.96 -5.26 -2.39
CA GLY A 185 -1.31 -6.65 -2.13
C GLY A 185 -0.93 -7.59 -3.28
N SER A 186 0.27 -7.43 -3.85
CA SER A 186 0.63 -8.04 -5.13
C SER A 186 1.13 -9.49 -5.03
N PRO A 187 0.44 -10.46 -5.67
CA PRO A 187 0.88 -11.85 -5.74
C PRO A 187 1.71 -12.16 -7.00
N ILE A 188 2.26 -11.14 -7.67
CA ILE A 188 3.01 -11.31 -8.92
C ILE A 188 4.12 -12.35 -8.76
N LEU A 189 4.86 -12.36 -7.64
CA LEU A 189 5.96 -13.31 -7.45
C LEU A 189 5.51 -14.76 -7.59
N LEU A 190 4.37 -15.12 -6.97
CA LEU A 190 3.80 -16.45 -7.04
C LEU A 190 3.29 -16.77 -8.45
N ILE A 191 2.53 -15.84 -9.05
CA ILE A 191 1.89 -16.09 -10.34
C ILE A 191 2.89 -16.03 -11.50
N ASN A 192 3.98 -15.29 -11.36
CA ASN A 192 5.01 -15.22 -12.38
C ASN A 192 5.73 -16.57 -12.58
N MET A 193 5.68 -17.46 -11.60
CA MET A 193 6.13 -18.85 -11.79
C MET A 193 5.32 -19.58 -12.89
N MET A 194 4.08 -19.18 -13.13
CA MET A 194 3.23 -19.72 -14.20
C MET A 194 3.30 -18.90 -15.49
N LEU A 195 3.37 -17.57 -15.39
CA LEU A 195 3.42 -16.69 -16.56
C LEU A 195 4.80 -16.66 -17.23
N ASP A 196 5.85 -17.00 -16.49
CA ASP A 196 7.24 -17.05 -16.95
C ASP A 196 7.71 -15.73 -17.61
N VAL A 197 7.26 -14.59 -17.07
CA VAL A 197 7.77 -13.30 -17.52
C VAL A 197 9.20 -13.15 -17.00
N ARG A 198 10.14 -13.11 -17.93
CA ARG A 198 11.56 -13.01 -17.63
C ARG A 198 11.98 -11.56 -17.35
N PRO A 199 12.98 -11.33 -16.46
CA PRO A 199 13.49 -10.00 -16.14
C PRO A 199 13.92 -9.15 -17.35
N GLU A 200 14.38 -9.77 -18.43
CA GLU A 200 14.80 -9.06 -19.64
C GLU A 200 13.65 -8.28 -20.28
N LYS A 201 12.40 -8.77 -20.18
CA LYS A 201 11.22 -8.05 -20.67
C LYS A 201 10.94 -6.79 -19.88
N VAL A 202 11.08 -6.86 -18.55
CA VAL A 202 10.92 -5.71 -17.66
C VAL A 202 12.03 -4.69 -17.93
N ASN A 203 13.27 -5.15 -18.10
CA ASN A 203 14.39 -4.27 -18.45
C ASN A 203 14.18 -3.64 -19.84
N GLN A 204 13.76 -4.39 -20.87
CA GLN A 204 13.44 -3.83 -22.19
C GLN A 204 12.35 -2.76 -22.11
N PHE A 205 11.32 -2.99 -21.32
CA PHE A 205 10.32 -1.98 -21.05
C PHE A 205 10.91 -0.75 -20.36
N ALA A 206 11.78 -0.92 -19.37
CA ALA A 206 12.46 0.20 -18.72
C ALA A 206 13.30 1.04 -19.70
N HIS A 207 13.93 0.43 -20.73
CA HIS A 207 14.72 1.16 -21.74
C HIS A 207 13.90 2.08 -22.65
N SER A 208 12.58 1.98 -22.65
CA SER A 208 11.70 2.94 -23.34
C SER A 208 11.61 4.30 -22.63
N TYR A 209 12.13 4.40 -21.41
CA TYR A 209 12.18 5.61 -20.60
C TYR A 209 13.59 6.23 -20.57
N SER A 210 13.69 7.51 -20.27
CA SER A 210 14.98 8.19 -20.04
C SER A 210 15.35 8.20 -18.56
N SER A 211 16.65 8.36 -18.27
CA SER A 211 17.15 8.49 -16.89
C SER A 211 16.65 9.76 -16.18
N GLU A 212 16.35 10.81 -16.93
CA GLU A 212 15.77 12.07 -16.43
C GLU A 212 14.28 11.93 -16.09
N GLN A 213 13.56 11.07 -16.82
CA GLN A 213 12.12 10.81 -16.64
C GLN A 213 11.86 9.31 -16.49
N PRO A 214 12.38 8.68 -15.43
CA PRO A 214 12.25 7.25 -15.22
C PRO A 214 10.82 6.89 -14.83
N LEU A 215 10.39 5.68 -15.22
CA LEU A 215 9.14 5.11 -14.74
C LEU A 215 9.27 4.81 -13.24
N ARG A 216 8.32 5.33 -12.45
CA ARG A 216 8.29 5.09 -11.01
C ARG A 216 7.38 3.91 -10.71
N TRP A 217 7.88 2.94 -9.97
CA TRP A 217 7.12 1.74 -9.63
C TRP A 217 7.20 1.50 -8.13
N LEU A 218 6.04 1.59 -7.48
CA LEU A 218 5.87 1.36 -6.06
C LEU A 218 5.12 0.06 -5.83
N ASN A 219 5.62 -0.81 -4.96
CA ASN A 219 4.92 -2.01 -4.50
C ASN A 219 4.65 -1.87 -3.00
N LEU A 220 3.37 -1.77 -2.64
CA LEU A 220 2.91 -1.65 -1.26
C LEU A 220 2.57 -3.02 -0.69
N ILE A 221 3.22 -3.35 0.42
CA ILE A 221 3.15 -4.66 1.07
C ILE A 221 2.68 -4.45 2.49
N HIS A 222 1.48 -4.91 2.82
CA HIS A 222 1.05 -5.00 4.20
C HIS A 222 1.66 -6.23 4.85
N ALA A 223 2.25 -6.09 6.04
CA ALA A 223 2.97 -7.17 6.71
C ALA A 223 2.11 -8.42 6.96
N SER A 224 0.81 -8.21 7.20
CA SER A 224 -0.17 -9.27 7.44
C SER A 224 -0.88 -9.78 6.18
N ASP A 225 -0.61 -9.21 5.00
CA ASP A 225 -1.22 -9.66 3.75
C ASP A 225 -0.45 -10.84 3.15
N LEU A 226 -1.02 -12.04 3.29
CA LEU A 226 -0.40 -13.33 2.93
C LEU A 226 -0.11 -13.53 1.44
N ILE A 227 -0.70 -12.71 0.57
CA ILE A 227 -0.48 -12.81 -0.87
C ILE A 227 0.37 -11.67 -1.43
N ALA A 228 0.81 -10.72 -0.57
CA ALA A 228 1.68 -9.62 -0.95
C ALA A 228 3.15 -10.00 -0.75
N TYR A 229 3.95 -9.93 -1.83
CA TYR A 229 5.38 -10.25 -1.76
C TYR A 229 6.24 -9.08 -2.27
N PRO A 230 7.46 -8.91 -1.74
CA PRO A 230 8.44 -8.00 -2.33
C PRO A 230 8.88 -8.50 -3.71
N LEU A 231 9.04 -7.58 -4.66
CA LEU A 231 9.37 -7.92 -6.05
C LEU A 231 10.74 -7.43 -6.48
N LYS A 232 11.37 -6.49 -5.75
CA LYS A 232 12.59 -5.81 -6.20
C LYS A 232 13.70 -6.77 -6.62
N ALA A 233 13.94 -7.82 -5.82
CA ALA A 233 14.99 -8.79 -6.10
C ALA A 233 14.68 -9.64 -7.35
N SER A 234 13.42 -10.05 -7.54
CA SER A 234 13.02 -10.89 -8.69
C SER A 234 13.04 -10.15 -10.03
N LEU A 235 13.02 -8.82 -10.02
CA LEU A 235 13.04 -8.03 -11.25
C LEU A 235 14.42 -7.94 -11.88
N HIS A 236 15.51 -8.29 -11.16
CA HIS A 236 16.89 -8.22 -11.64
C HIS A 236 17.18 -6.96 -12.47
N LEU A 237 16.79 -5.80 -11.94
CA LEU A 237 16.93 -4.52 -12.64
C LEU A 237 18.41 -4.19 -12.79
N ALA A 238 18.80 -3.75 -13.99
CA ALA A 238 20.14 -3.25 -14.24
C ALA A 238 20.43 -2.00 -13.38
N GLU A 239 21.69 -1.78 -13.01
CA GLU A 239 22.10 -0.63 -12.17
C GLU A 239 21.73 0.72 -12.80
N ASN A 240 21.73 0.80 -14.12
CA ASN A 240 21.35 1.98 -14.91
C ASN A 240 19.91 1.92 -15.44
N SER A 241 19.05 1.09 -14.85
CA SER A 241 17.66 0.95 -15.27
C SER A 241 16.90 2.27 -15.12
N CYS A 242 16.16 2.67 -16.15
CA CYS A 242 15.23 3.80 -16.09
C CYS A 242 13.92 3.45 -15.36
N LEU A 243 13.90 2.35 -14.59
CA LEU A 243 12.82 1.97 -13.70
C LEU A 243 13.21 2.21 -12.23
N LYS A 244 12.56 3.18 -11.59
CA LYS A 244 12.70 3.43 -10.14
C LYS A 244 11.72 2.55 -9.37
N PHE A 245 12.16 1.34 -9.03
CA PHE A 245 11.35 0.37 -8.28
C PHE A 245 11.59 0.43 -6.77
N THR A 246 10.51 0.47 -5.98
CA THR A 246 10.56 0.47 -4.50
C THR A 246 9.51 -0.47 -3.92
N ASP A 247 9.95 -1.35 -3.01
CA ASP A 247 9.06 -2.07 -2.09
C ASP A 247 8.89 -1.23 -0.81
N GLU A 248 7.64 -0.97 -0.40
CA GLU A 248 7.30 -0.21 0.81
C GLU A 248 6.36 -1.05 1.70
N TYR A 249 6.67 -1.08 3.00
CA TYR A 249 5.99 -1.94 3.96
C TYR A 249 5.03 -1.15 4.86
N LEU A 250 3.80 -1.65 4.98
CA LEU A 250 2.81 -1.19 5.95
C LEU A 250 2.84 -2.17 7.13
N LEU A 251 3.27 -1.70 8.29
CA LEU A 251 3.57 -2.53 9.47
C LEU A 251 2.52 -2.43 10.58
N GLU A 252 1.46 -1.64 10.37
CA GLU A 252 0.41 -1.44 11.36
C GLU A 252 -0.50 -2.68 11.40
N ASP A 253 -0.97 -3.04 12.60
CA ASP A 253 -2.02 -4.07 12.73
C ASP A 253 -3.32 -3.56 12.14
N VAL A 254 -4.03 -4.43 11.44
CA VAL A 254 -5.24 -4.02 10.74
C VAL A 254 -6.42 -3.88 11.69
N ASN A 255 -6.47 -4.75 12.70
CA ASN A 255 -7.57 -4.78 13.65
C ASN A 255 -7.09 -5.15 15.07
N LEU A 256 -7.96 -4.86 16.05
CA LEU A 256 -7.68 -5.10 17.46
C LEU A 256 -7.52 -6.59 17.78
N ALA A 257 -8.18 -7.46 17.04
CA ALA A 257 -8.16 -8.90 17.25
C ALA A 257 -6.79 -9.51 16.86
N GLU A 258 -6.24 -9.11 15.72
CA GLU A 258 -4.88 -9.41 15.28
C GLU A 258 -3.86 -8.92 16.32
N LYS A 259 -3.97 -7.65 16.73
CA LYS A 259 -3.08 -7.06 17.73
C LYS A 259 -3.10 -7.85 19.04
N THR A 260 -4.29 -8.25 19.48
CA THR A 260 -4.48 -9.03 20.71
C THR A 260 -3.87 -10.42 20.56
N ALA A 261 -4.19 -11.16 19.50
CA ALA A 261 -3.66 -12.49 19.24
C ALA A 261 -2.13 -12.49 19.15
N ARG A 262 -1.53 -11.52 18.45
CA ARG A 262 -0.07 -11.37 18.37
C ARG A 262 0.54 -11.02 19.72
N SER A 263 -0.10 -10.16 20.52
CA SER A 263 0.37 -9.83 21.88
C SER A 263 0.32 -11.01 22.86
N LEU A 264 -0.56 -11.99 22.60
CA LEU A 264 -0.69 -13.23 23.36
C LEU A 264 0.22 -14.35 22.84
N GLY A 265 1.09 -14.08 21.85
CA GLY A 265 1.99 -15.08 21.27
C GLY A 265 1.27 -16.13 20.42
N GLN A 266 0.14 -15.78 19.80
CA GLN A 266 -0.64 -16.65 18.93
C GLN A 266 -0.49 -16.23 17.45
N PRO A 267 0.66 -16.50 16.81
CA PRO A 267 0.96 -16.03 15.46
C PRO A 267 0.01 -16.60 14.40
N ASP A 268 -0.37 -17.88 14.49
CA ASP A 268 -1.28 -18.52 13.54
C ASP A 268 -2.68 -17.92 13.59
N LEU A 269 -3.17 -17.58 14.79
CA LEU A 269 -4.46 -16.93 14.97
C LEU A 269 -4.41 -15.48 14.47
N ALA A 270 -3.34 -14.74 14.79
CA ALA A 270 -3.15 -13.37 14.31
C ALA A 270 -3.12 -13.32 12.78
N MET A 271 -2.45 -14.28 12.14
CA MET A 271 -2.42 -14.43 10.68
C MET A 271 -3.82 -14.61 10.09
N VAL A 272 -4.62 -15.54 10.63
CA VAL A 272 -5.98 -15.80 10.12
C VAL A 272 -6.89 -14.57 10.30
N LEU A 273 -6.77 -13.89 11.42
CA LEU A 273 -7.58 -12.71 11.75
C LEU A 273 -7.15 -11.44 11.00
N GLY A 274 -5.88 -11.32 10.65
CA GLY A 274 -5.31 -10.14 10.00
C GLY A 274 -5.30 -10.21 8.48
N SER A 275 -5.23 -11.39 7.88
CA SER A 275 -4.88 -11.51 6.46
C SER A 275 -5.92 -10.93 5.48
N SER A 276 -7.19 -11.29 5.63
CA SER A 276 -8.25 -10.78 4.74
C SER A 276 -8.46 -9.28 4.91
N ASP A 277 -8.37 -8.82 6.17
CA ASP A 277 -8.53 -7.42 6.50
C ASP A 277 -7.35 -6.61 5.96
N ALA A 278 -6.11 -7.08 6.14
CA ALA A 278 -4.89 -6.46 5.59
C ALA A 278 -4.98 -6.28 4.10
N HIS A 279 -5.42 -7.34 3.42
CA HIS A 279 -5.57 -7.34 1.97
C HIS A 279 -6.62 -6.33 1.49
N SER A 280 -7.65 -6.05 2.28
CA SER A 280 -8.66 -5.04 1.91
C SER A 280 -8.32 -3.63 2.41
N ASN A 281 -7.47 -3.52 3.43
CA ASN A 281 -7.19 -2.28 4.15
C ASN A 281 -6.45 -1.23 3.30
N TYR A 282 -5.76 -1.63 2.22
CA TYR A 282 -5.11 -0.66 1.32
C TYR A 282 -6.08 0.42 0.83
N TRP A 283 -7.34 0.06 0.58
CA TRP A 283 -8.38 0.98 0.10
C TRP A 283 -8.82 2.03 1.13
N ASN A 284 -8.54 1.78 2.41
CA ASN A 284 -9.02 2.60 3.53
C ASN A 284 -7.89 3.20 4.36
N CYS A 285 -6.63 3.06 3.91
CA CYS A 285 -5.45 3.47 4.64
C CYS A 285 -4.92 4.83 4.15
N SER A 286 -4.82 5.81 5.06
CA SER A 286 -4.26 7.13 4.77
C SER A 286 -2.78 7.07 4.40
N GLN A 287 -2.01 6.16 5.00
CA GLN A 287 -0.62 5.94 4.63
C GLN A 287 -0.48 5.42 3.20
N THR A 288 -1.35 4.50 2.77
CA THR A 288 -1.42 4.03 1.38
C THR A 288 -1.68 5.19 0.42
N ALA A 289 -2.69 6.01 0.70
CA ALA A 289 -2.99 7.20 -0.11
C ALA A 289 -1.79 8.14 -0.23
N ARG A 290 -1.13 8.44 0.89
CA ARG A 290 0.06 9.30 0.92
C ARG A 290 1.22 8.74 0.08
N LEU A 291 1.48 7.43 0.16
CA LEU A 291 2.54 6.79 -0.62
C LEU A 291 2.21 6.77 -2.12
N ILE A 292 0.95 6.54 -2.49
CA ILE A 292 0.48 6.66 -3.89
C ILE A 292 0.66 8.10 -4.39
N THR A 293 0.24 9.11 -3.62
CA THR A 293 0.39 10.52 -3.99
C THR A 293 1.86 10.90 -4.17
N ASN A 294 2.75 10.45 -3.27
CA ASN A 294 4.20 10.63 -3.40
C ASN A 294 4.73 10.05 -4.71
N ASN A 295 4.30 8.83 -5.06
CA ASN A 295 4.71 8.15 -6.28
C ASN A 295 4.21 8.86 -7.54
N ILE A 296 2.96 9.33 -7.54
CA ILE A 296 2.36 10.09 -8.63
C ILE A 296 3.14 11.40 -8.86
N LEU A 297 3.31 12.20 -7.81
CA LEU A 297 3.94 13.52 -7.84
C LEU A 297 5.48 13.47 -7.95
N ASN A 298 6.09 12.29 -7.99
CA ASN A 298 7.56 12.11 -7.92
C ASN A 298 8.19 12.81 -6.69
N GLN A 299 7.45 12.88 -5.58
CA GLN A 299 7.94 13.45 -4.34
C GLN A 299 8.49 12.30 -3.49
N GLN A 300 9.81 12.26 -3.29
CA GLN A 300 10.39 11.36 -2.30
C GLN A 300 9.72 11.60 -0.94
N LYS A 301 9.44 10.52 -0.22
CA LYS A 301 8.86 10.42 1.13
C LYS A 301 8.99 11.70 1.95
N VAL A 302 8.09 12.66 1.72
CA VAL A 302 7.90 13.78 2.65
C VAL A 302 7.10 13.20 3.82
N ILE A 303 7.80 12.48 4.70
CA ILE A 303 7.24 12.04 5.99
C ILE A 303 7.07 13.32 6.80
N PHE A 304 5.93 13.96 6.58
CA PHE A 304 5.58 15.31 7.02
C PHE A 304 6.55 16.38 6.49
N GLN A 305 6.03 17.46 5.90
CA GLN A 305 6.82 18.66 5.60
C GLN A 305 7.45 19.28 6.86
N ASN A 306 7.09 18.77 8.04
CA ASN A 306 7.51 19.26 9.33
C ASN A 306 7.87 18.09 10.27
N PHE A 307 9.16 17.79 10.41
CA PHE A 307 9.71 16.74 11.26
C PHE A 307 9.30 16.93 12.74
N LEU A 308 9.11 18.18 13.18
CA LEU A 308 8.49 18.53 14.47
C LEU A 308 7.21 17.75 14.73
N LYS A 309 6.27 17.72 13.77
CA LYS A 309 4.98 17.04 13.92
C LYS A 309 5.15 15.52 14.01
N THR A 310 6.10 14.95 13.28
CA THR A 310 6.45 13.53 13.36
C THR A 310 6.99 13.16 14.73
N VAL A 311 7.89 13.97 15.26
CA VAL A 311 8.46 13.78 16.60
C VAL A 311 7.36 13.87 17.66
N ILE A 312 6.51 14.90 17.62
CA ILE A 312 5.39 15.07 18.57
C ILE A 312 4.44 13.87 18.53
N HIS A 313 4.06 13.43 17.33
CA HIS A 313 3.21 12.24 17.17
C HIS A 313 3.84 11.02 17.84
N HIS A 314 5.11 10.72 17.55
CA HIS A 314 5.80 9.58 18.15
C HIS A 314 5.91 9.64 19.67
N LEU A 315 6.19 10.81 20.23
CA LEU A 315 6.28 11.00 21.68
C LEU A 315 4.91 10.87 22.36
N SER A 316 3.84 11.38 21.75
CA SER A 316 2.47 11.24 22.28
C SER A 316 1.99 9.80 22.41
N GLN A 317 2.59 8.86 21.67
CA GLN A 317 2.24 7.45 21.68
C GLN A 317 3.05 6.63 22.70
N VAL A 318 3.96 7.27 23.45
CA VAL A 318 4.73 6.58 24.50
C VAL A 318 3.77 6.24 25.64
N LYS A 319 3.73 4.96 26.03
CA LYS A 319 2.93 4.50 27.17
C LYS A 319 3.34 5.27 28.43
N GLY A 320 2.37 5.69 29.24
CA GLY A 320 2.63 6.46 30.47
C GLY A 320 3.09 7.90 30.23
N MET A 321 3.10 8.38 28.98
CA MET A 321 3.42 9.78 28.66
C MET A 321 2.37 10.71 29.23
N THR A 322 2.79 11.57 30.15
CA THR A 322 1.95 12.60 30.75
C THR A 322 2.31 13.97 30.18
N PRO A 323 1.42 14.61 29.40
CA PRO A 323 1.68 15.95 28.85
C PRO A 323 1.85 17.00 29.96
N ILE A 324 2.88 17.82 29.83
CA ILE A 324 3.19 18.91 30.76
C ILE A 324 2.10 19.99 30.77
N SER A 325 1.31 20.11 29.68
CA SER A 325 0.13 20.98 29.63
C SER A 325 -0.98 20.57 30.61
N GLN A 326 -0.94 19.36 31.16
CA GLN A 326 -1.92 18.84 32.11
C GLN A 326 -1.45 18.91 33.57
N VAL A 327 -0.23 19.39 33.84
CA VAL A 327 0.31 19.51 35.20
C VAL A 327 0.35 20.99 35.61
N MET A 328 -0.46 21.34 36.62
CA MET A 328 -0.45 22.68 37.21
C MET A 328 0.96 23.02 37.71
N GLY A 329 1.58 24.06 37.15
CA GLY A 329 2.81 24.69 37.69
C GLY A 329 4.02 24.74 36.76
N ILE A 330 4.07 23.96 35.67
CA ILE A 330 5.28 23.92 34.80
C ILE A 330 5.21 24.95 33.65
N GLN A 331 4.01 25.37 33.22
CA GLN A 331 3.85 26.39 32.17
C GLN A 331 4.48 27.76 32.50
N ARG A 332 4.76 28.07 33.78
CA ARG A 332 5.21 29.42 34.17
C ARG A 332 6.72 29.66 34.15
N ASN A 333 7.58 28.65 33.94
CA ASN A 333 9.02 28.81 34.18
C ASN A 333 9.95 28.19 33.13
N TYR A 334 9.53 27.96 31.88
CA TYR A 334 10.48 27.49 30.84
C TYR A 334 11.64 28.48 30.62
N ASN A 335 11.38 29.79 30.74
CA ASN A 335 12.39 30.85 30.60
C ASN A 335 13.40 30.95 31.75
N ASN A 336 13.22 30.20 32.85
CA ASN A 336 14.04 30.33 34.07
C ASN A 336 14.81 29.05 34.44
N TYR A 337 14.58 27.93 33.76
CA TYR A 337 15.43 26.76 33.96
C TYR A 337 16.68 26.93 33.10
N ASN A 338 17.77 27.33 33.73
CA ASN A 338 19.11 26.96 33.27
C ASN A 338 19.13 25.43 33.19
N ILE A 339 18.78 24.87 32.02
CA ILE A 339 18.86 23.43 31.74
C ILE A 339 20.35 23.07 31.75
N SER A 340 20.89 22.83 32.94
CA SER A 340 22.26 22.39 33.13
C SER A 340 22.38 20.98 32.56
N LYS A 341 23.11 20.83 31.44
CA LYS A 341 23.43 19.56 30.76
C LYS A 341 22.20 18.65 30.53
N ALA A 342 21.51 18.86 29.42
CA ALA A 342 20.62 17.83 28.86
C ALA A 342 21.43 16.61 28.41
N ASP A 343 20.94 15.39 28.71
CA ASP A 343 21.63 14.14 28.35
C ASP A 343 21.50 13.81 26.85
N LEU A 344 20.45 14.31 26.19
CA LEU A 344 20.27 14.19 24.74
C LEU A 344 19.66 15.47 24.15
N TYR A 345 20.37 16.05 23.18
CA TYR A 345 19.93 17.19 22.39
C TYR A 345 20.04 16.86 20.90
N LEU A 346 18.94 16.99 20.16
CA LEU A 346 18.91 16.74 18.71
C LEU A 346 18.22 17.91 18.00
N LYS A 347 18.91 18.51 17.02
CA LYS A 347 18.34 19.50 16.09
C LYS A 347 17.77 18.80 14.87
N PHE A 348 16.56 19.13 14.46
CA PHE A 348 15.91 18.47 13.34
C PHE A 348 16.57 18.84 12.00
N PRO A 349 16.78 17.89 11.07
CA PRO A 349 17.51 18.15 9.82
C PRO A 349 16.82 19.17 8.91
N ASP A 350 15.49 19.25 9.00
CA ASP A 350 14.66 20.19 8.24
C ASP A 350 14.55 21.58 8.90
N LYS A 351 15.31 21.83 9.98
CA LYS A 351 15.29 23.06 10.77
C LYS A 351 13.93 23.39 11.40
N SER A 352 12.99 22.45 11.41
CA SER A 352 11.66 22.68 11.98
C SER A 352 11.64 22.80 13.50
N GLY A 353 12.73 22.43 14.17
CA GLY A 353 12.83 22.49 15.61
C GLY A 353 13.94 21.66 16.22
N LYS A 354 13.79 21.35 17.50
CA LYS A 354 14.76 20.61 18.31
C LYS A 354 14.08 19.86 19.46
N ILE A 355 14.72 18.81 19.94
CA ILE A 355 14.25 17.99 21.07
C ILE A 355 15.29 17.93 22.17
N TYR A 356 14.81 17.95 23.42
CA TYR A 356 15.59 17.82 24.65
C TYR A 356 15.08 16.67 25.49
N LEU A 357 16.01 15.88 26.02
CA LEU A 357 15.77 14.95 27.13
C LEU A 357 16.39 15.51 28.40
N PHE A 358 15.60 15.58 29.46
CA PHE A 358 16.04 16.00 30.80
C PHE A 358 15.63 14.94 31.81
N VAL A 359 16.59 14.51 32.64
CA VAL A 359 16.33 13.58 33.75
C VAL A 359 16.44 14.37 35.04
N ASN A 360 15.36 14.36 35.85
CA ASN A 360 15.35 15.12 37.10
C ASN A 360 16.08 14.37 38.23
N ALA A 361 16.22 14.99 39.41
CA ALA A 361 16.94 14.44 40.56
C ALA A 361 16.35 13.12 41.13
N ILE A 362 15.13 12.74 40.70
CA ILE A 362 14.48 11.47 41.06
C ILE A 362 14.36 10.51 39.87
N ASN A 363 15.21 10.66 38.84
CA ASN A 363 15.30 9.80 37.65
C ASN A 363 14.04 9.76 36.76
N VAL A 364 13.15 10.75 36.85
CA VAL A 364 12.01 10.87 35.92
C VAL A 364 12.47 11.54 34.64
N HIS A 365 12.12 10.94 33.50
CA HIS A 365 12.54 11.40 32.18
C HIS A 365 11.50 12.36 31.61
N HIS A 366 11.94 13.57 31.29
CA HIS A 366 11.17 14.62 30.66
C HIS A 366 11.66 14.85 29.23
N VAL A 367 10.73 14.97 28.29
CA VAL A 367 11.02 15.28 26.90
C VAL A 367 10.36 16.60 26.52
N TYR A 368 11.11 17.45 25.82
CA TYR A 368 10.64 18.74 25.33
C TYR A 368 10.95 18.87 23.84
N VAL A 369 9.97 19.34 23.08
CA VAL A 369 10.08 19.60 21.65
C VAL A 369 9.78 21.07 21.42
N LEU A 370 10.78 21.77 20.89
CA LEU A 370 10.68 23.18 20.52
C LEU A 370 10.65 23.32 18.99
N ASP A 371 9.98 24.35 18.49
CA ASP A 371 10.08 24.75 17.07
C ASP A 371 11.35 25.55 16.77
N SER A 372 11.44 26.12 15.56
CA SER A 372 12.56 26.95 15.11
C SER A 372 12.72 28.27 15.87
N ASP A 373 11.66 28.75 16.51
CA ASP A 373 11.61 30.00 17.28
C ASP A 373 11.75 29.74 18.79
N ASP A 374 12.22 28.53 19.14
CA ASP A 374 12.41 28.03 20.50
C ASP A 374 11.13 28.02 21.35
N GLN A 375 9.94 28.01 20.71
CA GLN A 375 8.66 27.89 21.41
C GLN A 375 8.34 26.43 21.70
N LEU A 376 7.82 26.17 22.89
CA LEU A 376 7.45 24.81 23.33
C LEU A 376 6.20 24.32 22.60
N GLN A 377 6.39 23.30 21.77
CA GLN A 377 5.32 22.67 20.99
C GLN A 377 4.81 21.38 21.62
N PHE A 378 5.68 20.68 22.35
CA PHE A 378 5.29 19.51 23.14
C PHE A 378 6.23 19.35 24.34
N GLY A 379 5.66 19.05 25.51
CA GLY A 379 6.41 18.68 26.69
C GLY A 379 5.70 17.53 27.40
N GLY A 380 6.44 16.54 27.86
CA GLY A 380 5.88 15.39 28.55
C GLY A 380 6.90 14.70 29.43
N TYR A 381 6.44 13.84 30.32
CA TYR A 381 7.30 12.96 31.10
C TYR A 381 6.71 11.55 31.21
N VAL A 382 7.56 10.58 31.51
CA VAL A 382 7.18 9.19 31.79
C VAL A 382 7.65 8.78 33.18
N GLY A 383 6.83 8.00 33.88
CA GLY A 383 7.23 7.38 35.13
C GLY A 383 8.31 6.30 34.93
N TRP A 384 8.90 5.83 36.04
CA TRP A 384 10.01 4.86 36.01
C TRP A 384 9.70 3.57 35.23
N ILE A 385 8.44 3.13 35.23
CA ILE A 385 8.02 1.87 34.58
C ILE A 385 8.04 1.99 33.04
N ASP A 386 7.84 3.19 32.49
CA ASP A 386 7.69 3.39 31.04
C ASP A 386 8.93 4.06 30.39
N GLN A 387 10.01 4.25 31.16
CA GLN A 387 11.27 4.89 30.70
C GLN A 387 11.85 4.19 29.47
N GLU A 388 11.88 2.86 29.44
CA GLU A 388 12.43 2.09 28.33
C GLU A 388 11.67 2.38 27.01
N GLY A 389 10.35 2.59 27.10
CA GLY A 389 9.51 2.95 25.98
C GLY A 389 9.87 4.32 25.39
N LEU A 390 10.15 5.31 26.25
CA LEU A 390 10.61 6.62 25.82
C LEU A 390 11.98 6.56 25.13
N ILE A 391 12.95 5.86 25.73
CA ILE A 391 14.30 5.73 25.16
C ILE A 391 14.28 5.04 23.80
N LYS A 392 13.53 3.93 23.65
CA LYS A 392 13.34 3.26 22.35
C LYS A 392 12.75 4.21 21.29
N LYS A 393 11.81 5.08 21.69
CA LYS A 393 11.21 6.05 20.77
C LYS A 393 12.19 7.15 20.36
N LEU A 394 13.05 7.60 21.27
CA LEU A 394 14.11 8.58 20.97
C LEU A 394 15.17 8.00 20.03
N GLU A 395 15.57 6.74 20.21
CA GLU A 395 16.48 6.06 19.27
C GLU A 395 15.85 5.88 17.89
N LEU A 396 14.56 5.55 17.81
CA LEU A 396 13.82 5.55 16.54
C LEU A 396 13.85 6.93 15.87
N ILE A 397 13.56 8.00 16.62
CA ILE A 397 13.59 9.38 16.11
C ILE A 397 14.98 9.73 15.60
N LYS A 398 16.04 9.36 16.33
CA LYS A 398 17.43 9.56 15.92
C LYS A 398 17.76 8.80 14.63
N GLY A 399 17.29 7.56 14.49
CA GLY A 399 17.40 6.79 13.24
C GLY A 399 16.66 7.43 12.05
N LEU A 400 15.52 8.07 12.30
CA LEU A 400 14.79 8.84 11.28
C LEU A 400 15.55 10.10 10.82
N MET A 401 16.43 10.66 11.66
CA MET A 401 17.26 11.81 11.32
C MET A 401 18.48 11.45 10.46
N ILE A 402 19.05 10.25 10.64
CA ILE A 402 20.28 9.80 9.93
C ILE A 402 19.96 9.37 8.49
N ASN A 403 18.75 8.92 8.22
CA ASN A 403 18.30 8.48 6.90
C ASN A 403 17.70 9.62 6.04
N ARG A 404 17.95 10.89 6.41
CA ARG A 404 17.63 12.12 5.68
C ARG A 404 18.90 12.92 5.49
#